data_AF-A0A261FLJ9-F1
#
_entry.id   AF-A0A261FLJ9-F1
#
_cell.length_a   1.000
_cell.length_b   1.000
_cell.length_c   1.000
_cell.angle_alpha   90.00
_cell.angle_beta   90.00
_cell.angle_gamma   90.00
#
_symmetry.space_group_name_H-M   'P 1'
#
loop_
_entity.id
_entity.type
_entity.pdbx_description
1 polymer ?
#
loop_
_entity_poly.entity_id
_entity_poly.type
_entity_poly.pdbx_seq_one_letter_code
_entity_poly.pdbx_strand_id
1 'polypeptide(L)'
;MQHISKVLVAFAAAAAMALGTAGTAQAADDNYNADVTYSVSNVNVSNVKADSAEVTFDWNISGTTADQIKSVCPVIAVQRFTSMTLLEQRNGGVGYGPWDVQCPTKAEASQDDVNNTAPKEWDLTLWDANQAPYTAAKYSGQDYSYSYPSDTSWDGKSLSGKADLRLDGLQADSLYGNTKYDFPGDGIVSKFHELWENGVRGKTQIDVRLLLAGLHIDMKDGSAVYFSTGAANVPDFTTAKSDNGNGGENGGNTTVSPFSDVTDATPHAADIKWLADQGISTGLKQPDGTTTFAPEADVNRQDMAAFLYRLAGNPEFDAATAKNPFADVTEKTPHYKEILWLASTGITTGYTQADGTVRFEGLAGVQRQDMAAFLHRLADYAKAPAPTGEGKSFTDVDEKTPHAEDIAWLAKTGVTTGYEDGTFGGSRIVIRQDMAAFLHRMSDNVLK
;
A
#
# COMPACT_ATOMS: atom_id res chain seq x y z
N MET A 1 -34.20 40.31 -18.43
CA MET A 1 -34.49 39.27 -17.41
C MET A 1 -33.41 38.19 -17.43
N GLN A 2 -32.15 38.62 -17.51
CA GLN A 2 -30.92 37.86 -17.26
C GLN A 2 -30.31 38.51 -16.01
N HIS A 3 -29.53 37.76 -15.22
CA HIS A 3 -28.92 38.14 -13.92
C HIS A 3 -29.63 37.65 -12.64
N ILE A 4 -30.11 36.41 -12.59
CA ILE A 4 -30.29 35.69 -11.30
C ILE A 4 -29.93 34.20 -11.51
N SER A 5 -28.64 33.88 -11.67
CA SER A 5 -28.14 32.48 -11.49
C SER A 5 -26.68 32.38 -11.02
N LYS A 6 -25.99 33.49 -10.70
CA LYS A 6 -24.57 33.46 -10.29
C LYS A 6 -24.33 33.34 -8.76
N VAL A 7 -25.28 32.83 -7.97
CA VAL A 7 -25.20 32.90 -6.48
C VAL A 7 -25.45 31.56 -5.77
N LEU A 8 -25.26 30.40 -6.42
CA LEU A 8 -25.42 29.10 -5.71
C LEU A 8 -24.17 28.21 -5.65
N VAL A 9 -23.02 28.63 -6.18
CA VAL A 9 -21.72 27.95 -5.97
C VAL A 9 -20.83 28.70 -4.96
N ALA A 10 -21.44 29.52 -4.10
CA ALA A 10 -20.76 30.33 -3.08
C ALA A 10 -21.06 29.86 -1.64
N PHE A 11 -21.12 28.54 -1.40
CA PHE A 11 -21.33 27.99 -0.04
C PHE A 11 -20.05 27.54 0.68
N ALA A 12 -18.88 28.07 0.28
CA ALA A 12 -17.71 28.16 1.17
C ALA A 12 -17.43 29.60 1.66
N ALA A 13 -18.18 30.60 1.17
CA ALA A 13 -17.97 32.02 1.52
C ALA A 13 -19.13 32.66 2.31
N ALA A 14 -20.28 31.99 2.47
CA ALA A 14 -21.45 32.58 3.13
C ALA A 14 -21.41 32.54 4.67
N ALA A 15 -20.58 31.69 5.30
CA ALA A 15 -20.44 31.69 6.76
C ALA A 15 -19.67 32.92 7.29
N ALA A 16 -18.81 33.53 6.47
CA ALA A 16 -18.05 34.73 6.82
C ALA A 16 -18.82 36.06 6.57
N MET A 17 -19.91 36.04 5.81
CA MET A 17 -20.65 37.26 5.46
C MET A 17 -21.82 37.60 6.41
N ALA A 18 -22.18 36.72 7.35
CA ALA A 18 -23.22 37.00 8.35
C ALA A 18 -22.73 37.80 9.58
N LEU A 19 -21.42 37.97 9.75
CA LEU A 19 -20.82 38.72 10.86
C LEU A 19 -19.80 39.71 10.29
N GLY A 20 -20.32 40.83 9.78
CA GLY A 20 -19.54 41.82 9.04
C GLY A 20 -18.28 42.28 9.76
N THR A 21 -17.12 41.84 9.28
CA THR A 21 -15.85 42.60 9.27
C THR A 21 -15.01 42.08 8.11
N ALA A 22 -14.50 43.01 7.30
CA ALA A 22 -13.81 42.75 6.05
C ALA A 22 -12.37 42.27 6.27
N GLY A 23 -11.96 41.26 5.50
CA GLY A 23 -10.56 40.90 5.31
C GLY A 23 -10.45 39.62 4.46
N THR A 24 -10.01 39.84 3.22
CA THR A 24 -9.58 38.89 2.17
C THR A 24 -10.11 37.46 2.20
N ALA A 25 -11.16 37.23 1.40
CA ALA A 25 -11.41 35.97 0.73
C ALA A 25 -10.16 35.57 -0.07
N GLN A 26 -9.70 34.32 0.05
CA GLN A 26 -8.78 33.74 -0.94
C GLN A 26 -9.49 33.84 -2.30
N ALA A 27 -8.76 34.31 -3.31
CA ALA A 27 -9.25 34.72 -4.62
C ALA A 27 -10.25 33.70 -5.23
N ALA A 28 -11.27 34.22 -5.92
CA ALA A 28 -11.89 33.44 -6.99
C ALA A 28 -10.75 32.96 -7.88
N ASP A 29 -10.60 31.65 -8.04
CA ASP A 29 -9.58 31.15 -8.96
C ASP A 29 -9.97 31.63 -10.36
N ASP A 30 -9.17 32.53 -10.92
CA ASP A 30 -9.45 33.20 -12.20
C ASP A 30 -9.62 32.20 -13.36
N ASN A 31 -9.22 30.94 -13.16
CA ASN A 31 -9.30 29.88 -14.15
C ASN A 31 -10.53 28.96 -14.01
N TYR A 32 -11.38 29.11 -12.97
CA TYR A 32 -12.55 28.23 -12.82
C TYR A 32 -13.64 28.52 -13.88
N ASN A 33 -14.07 27.49 -14.59
CA ASN A 33 -15.14 27.56 -15.57
C ASN A 33 -16.50 27.19 -14.95
N ALA A 34 -17.31 28.19 -14.66
CA ALA A 34 -18.64 28.02 -14.08
C ALA A 34 -19.75 27.68 -15.09
N ASP A 35 -19.47 27.81 -16.39
CA ASP A 35 -20.46 27.56 -17.45
C ASP A 35 -20.49 26.08 -17.87
N VAL A 36 -19.44 25.33 -17.56
CA VAL A 36 -19.33 23.89 -17.79
C VAL A 36 -19.57 23.13 -16.48
N THR A 37 -20.39 22.09 -16.55
CA THR A 37 -20.68 21.22 -15.41
C THR A 37 -20.48 19.76 -15.78
N TYR A 38 -20.27 18.92 -14.78
CA TYR A 38 -20.34 17.48 -14.97
C TYR A 38 -21.14 16.82 -13.85
N SER A 39 -21.57 15.58 -14.09
CA SER A 39 -22.23 14.73 -13.10
C SER A 39 -21.65 13.33 -13.10
N VAL A 40 -21.56 12.73 -11.92
CA VAL A 40 -21.20 11.32 -11.73
C VAL A 40 -22.42 10.51 -11.27
N SER A 41 -22.57 9.30 -11.82
CA SER A 41 -23.65 8.37 -11.47
C SER A 41 -23.16 6.92 -11.49
N ASN A 42 -23.97 5.98 -10.99
CA ASN A 42 -23.67 4.54 -11.01
C ASN A 42 -22.31 4.20 -10.38
N VAL A 43 -21.96 4.90 -9.30
CA VAL A 43 -20.71 4.66 -8.58
C VAL A 43 -20.78 3.29 -7.90
N ASN A 44 -19.83 2.42 -8.22
CA ASN A 44 -19.77 1.06 -7.69
C ASN A 44 -18.35 0.74 -7.22
N VAL A 45 -18.27 -0.02 -6.12
CA VAL A 45 -17.02 -0.51 -5.55
C VAL A 45 -16.95 -2.03 -5.74
N SER A 46 -15.82 -2.51 -6.23
CA SER A 46 -15.53 -3.94 -6.41
C SER A 46 -14.11 -4.27 -5.97
N ASN A 47 -13.78 -5.57 -5.95
CA ASN A 47 -12.42 -6.07 -5.74
C ASN A 47 -11.70 -5.41 -4.53
N VAL A 48 -12.43 -5.23 -3.43
CA VAL A 48 -11.93 -4.65 -2.19
C VAL A 48 -10.93 -5.61 -1.53
N LYS A 49 -9.70 -5.14 -1.36
CA LYS A 49 -8.57 -5.81 -0.72
C LYS A 49 -8.21 -5.10 0.59
N ALA A 50 -7.12 -5.54 1.23
CA ALA A 50 -6.60 -4.92 2.45
C ALA A 50 -6.07 -3.49 2.21
N ASP A 51 -5.52 -3.25 1.02
CA ASP A 51 -4.79 -2.03 0.68
C ASP A 51 -5.35 -1.29 -0.53
N SER A 52 -6.40 -1.81 -1.15
CA SER A 52 -6.92 -1.31 -2.43
C SER A 52 -8.36 -1.69 -2.69
N ALA A 53 -9.02 -0.98 -3.61
CA ALA A 53 -10.35 -1.30 -4.12
C ALA A 53 -10.47 -0.84 -5.58
N GLU A 54 -11.43 -1.37 -6.32
CA GLU A 54 -11.81 -0.84 -7.63
C GLU A 54 -13.05 0.02 -7.49
N VAL A 55 -13.04 1.18 -8.15
CA VAL A 55 -14.15 2.13 -8.18
C VAL A 55 -14.49 2.42 -9.63
N THR A 56 -15.74 2.15 -10.00
CA THR A 56 -16.26 2.44 -11.33
C THR A 56 -17.38 3.45 -11.25
N PHE A 57 -17.51 4.32 -12.24
CA PHE A 57 -18.62 5.26 -12.32
C PHE A 57 -18.89 5.74 -13.74
N ASP A 58 -20.12 6.16 -14.00
CA ASP A 58 -20.51 6.83 -15.24
C ASP A 58 -20.41 8.34 -15.05
N TRP A 59 -20.00 9.06 -16.09
CA TRP A 59 -19.87 10.51 -16.08
C TRP A 59 -20.51 11.16 -17.31
N ASN A 60 -20.96 12.41 -17.15
CA ASN A 60 -21.54 13.24 -18.21
C ASN A 60 -21.12 14.71 -18.02
N ILE A 61 -20.74 15.38 -19.11
CA ILE A 61 -20.29 16.78 -19.16
C ILE A 61 -21.32 17.59 -19.97
N SER A 62 -21.69 18.75 -19.45
CA SER A 62 -22.69 19.66 -20.04
C SER A 62 -22.19 21.10 -20.07
N GLY A 63 -22.76 21.93 -20.95
CA GLY A 63 -22.39 23.35 -21.08
C GLY A 63 -21.20 23.62 -22.00
N THR A 64 -20.69 22.60 -22.71
CA THR A 64 -19.55 22.72 -23.64
C THR A 64 -19.67 21.74 -24.82
N THR A 65 -18.78 21.86 -25.81
CA THR A 65 -18.55 20.86 -26.85
C THR A 65 -17.17 20.20 -26.71
N ALA A 66 -17.02 18.96 -27.19
CA ALA A 66 -15.79 18.19 -27.01
C ALA A 66 -14.55 18.86 -27.63
N ASP A 67 -14.72 19.66 -28.70
CA ASP A 67 -13.62 20.40 -29.33
C ASP A 67 -13.08 21.55 -28.47
N GLN A 68 -13.81 21.99 -27.45
CA GLN A 68 -13.37 23.00 -26.48
C GLN A 68 -12.61 22.39 -25.29
N ILE A 69 -12.75 21.09 -25.07
CA ILE A 69 -12.10 20.36 -23.97
C ILE A 69 -10.67 20.00 -24.38
N LYS A 70 -9.72 20.20 -23.46
CA LYS A 70 -8.32 19.80 -23.60
C LYS A 70 -8.09 18.42 -22.99
N SER A 71 -8.60 18.18 -21.78
CA SER A 71 -8.48 16.90 -21.08
C SER A 71 -9.63 16.70 -20.09
N VAL A 72 -9.99 15.44 -19.87
CA VAL A 72 -10.94 14.96 -18.85
C VAL A 72 -10.23 13.89 -18.03
N CYS A 73 -10.04 14.12 -16.74
CA CYS A 73 -9.30 13.23 -15.85
C CYS A 73 -10.21 12.79 -14.70
N PRO A 74 -10.45 11.48 -14.54
CA PRO A 74 -11.11 10.98 -13.35
C PRO A 74 -10.25 11.22 -12.11
N VAL A 75 -10.93 11.52 -11.01
CA VAL A 75 -10.31 11.77 -9.72
C VAL A 75 -11.07 11.00 -8.63
N ILE A 76 -10.33 10.38 -7.71
CA ILE A 76 -10.88 9.86 -6.45
C ILE A 76 -10.17 10.55 -5.30
N ALA A 77 -10.93 11.08 -4.34
CA ALA A 77 -10.40 11.69 -3.12
C ALA A 77 -10.78 10.87 -1.89
N VAL A 78 -9.80 10.58 -1.03
CA VAL A 78 -9.91 9.81 0.21
C VAL A 78 -9.53 10.70 1.39
N GLN A 79 -10.47 10.90 2.32
CA GLN A 79 -10.18 11.44 3.64
C GLN A 79 -10.70 10.48 4.70
N ARG A 80 -9.84 10.11 5.64
CA ARG A 80 -10.18 9.25 6.77
C ARG A 80 -9.38 9.68 7.99
N PHE A 81 -9.98 10.49 8.85
CA PHE A 81 -9.36 10.97 10.08
C PHE A 81 -9.83 10.15 11.28
N THR A 82 -8.87 9.70 12.07
CA THR A 82 -9.07 8.72 13.16
C THR A 82 -8.78 9.31 14.54
N SER A 83 -8.00 10.38 14.63
CA SER A 83 -7.77 11.05 15.92
C SER A 83 -7.68 12.56 15.80
N MET A 84 -8.02 13.26 16.88
CA MET A 84 -7.87 14.70 17.02
C MET A 84 -7.43 15.06 18.43
N THR A 85 -6.47 15.98 18.55
CA THR A 85 -6.01 16.59 19.80
C THR A 85 -6.40 18.06 19.80
N LEU A 86 -7.38 18.42 20.62
CA LEU A 86 -7.87 19.80 20.73
C LEU A 86 -6.85 20.64 21.52
N LEU A 87 -6.42 21.77 20.97
CA LEU A 87 -5.43 22.65 21.58
C LEU A 87 -6.09 23.91 22.14
N GLU A 88 -6.80 24.65 21.30
CA GLU A 88 -7.52 25.86 21.68
C GLU A 88 -8.69 26.15 20.71
N GLN A 89 -9.70 26.86 21.19
CA GLN A 89 -10.72 27.46 20.33
C GLN A 89 -10.73 28.97 20.56
N ARG A 90 -10.73 29.72 19.46
CA ARG A 90 -11.10 31.12 19.38
C ARG A 90 -12.34 31.19 18.48
N ASN A 91 -13.24 32.15 18.72
CA ASN A 91 -14.44 32.26 17.89
C ASN A 91 -14.05 32.55 16.44
N GLY A 92 -14.58 31.75 15.51
CA GLY A 92 -14.31 31.85 14.07
C GLY A 92 -13.48 30.67 13.56
N GLY A 93 -13.94 30.00 12.51
CA GLY A 93 -13.18 28.93 11.88
C GLY A 93 -13.89 28.38 10.67
N VAL A 94 -13.18 28.28 9.55
CA VAL A 94 -13.59 27.58 8.33
C VAL A 94 -12.45 26.63 7.98
N GLY A 95 -12.76 25.39 7.63
CA GLY A 95 -11.78 24.39 7.21
C GLY A 95 -11.68 24.34 5.70
N TYR A 96 -10.53 23.94 5.18
CA TYR A 96 -10.35 23.72 3.76
C TYR A 96 -10.40 22.23 3.43
N GLY A 97 -11.10 21.89 2.35
CA GLY A 97 -11.25 20.55 1.81
C GLY A 97 -10.22 20.21 0.74
N PRO A 98 -10.34 19.02 0.10
CA PRO A 98 -9.33 18.48 -0.80
C PRO A 98 -9.03 19.43 -1.97
N TRP A 99 -7.75 19.56 -2.28
CA TRP A 99 -7.19 20.44 -3.31
C TRP A 99 -7.53 19.92 -4.71
N ASP A 100 -7.77 20.84 -5.64
CA ASP A 100 -7.96 20.48 -7.05
C ASP A 100 -6.63 19.98 -7.64
N VAL A 101 -6.74 18.99 -8.51
CA VAL A 101 -5.62 18.19 -9.02
C VAL A 101 -5.54 18.35 -10.52
N GLN A 102 -4.35 18.65 -11.03
CA GLN A 102 -4.14 18.77 -12.46
C GLN A 102 -4.19 17.41 -13.13
N CYS A 103 -4.68 17.38 -14.37
CA CYS A 103 -4.63 16.20 -15.23
C CYS A 103 -3.18 15.70 -15.42
N PRO A 104 -2.83 14.49 -14.93
CA PRO A 104 -1.46 14.00 -15.01
C PRO A 104 -1.21 13.24 -16.32
N THR A 105 0.06 13.05 -16.68
CA THR A 105 0.48 12.25 -17.85
C THR A 105 0.55 10.75 -17.58
N LYS A 106 0.51 10.33 -16.31
CA LYS A 106 0.41 8.94 -15.83
C LYS A 106 -0.45 8.93 -14.57
N ALA A 107 -0.97 7.77 -14.15
CA ALA A 107 -1.71 7.72 -12.90
C ALA A 107 -0.79 8.09 -11.74
N GLU A 108 -1.15 9.15 -11.01
CA GLU A 108 -0.39 9.67 -9.88
C GLU A 108 -1.40 9.97 -8.77
N ALA A 109 -1.15 9.49 -7.56
CA ALA A 109 -1.66 10.25 -6.41
C ALA A 109 -0.67 11.37 -6.10
N SER A 110 -1.15 12.37 -5.36
CA SER A 110 -0.29 13.42 -4.81
C SER A 110 1.00 12.79 -4.29
N GLN A 111 2.13 13.32 -4.76
CA GLN A 111 3.45 12.68 -4.65
C GLN A 111 3.89 12.40 -3.19
N ASP A 112 3.24 13.06 -2.23
CA ASP A 112 3.43 12.85 -0.80
C ASP A 112 2.66 11.64 -0.23
N ASP A 113 1.61 11.12 -0.89
CA ASP A 113 0.62 10.23 -0.26
C ASP A 113 0.61 8.76 -0.72
N VAL A 114 1.07 8.45 -1.94
CA VAL A 114 1.16 7.05 -2.44
C VAL A 114 2.16 6.22 -1.62
N ASN A 115 3.18 6.87 -1.07
CA ASN A 115 4.36 6.21 -0.52
C ASN A 115 4.31 5.96 0.99
N ASN A 116 3.20 6.29 1.68
CA ASN A 116 3.14 6.14 3.13
C ASN A 116 1.74 5.70 3.61
N THR A 117 1.55 4.39 3.80
CA THR A 117 0.32 3.79 4.35
C THR A 117 0.07 4.15 5.83
N ALA A 118 1.03 4.79 6.50
CA ALA A 118 0.91 5.21 7.89
C ALA A 118 0.06 6.49 8.02
N PRO A 119 -0.81 6.60 9.05
CA PRO A 119 -1.52 7.84 9.34
C PRO A 119 -0.54 9.01 9.53
N LYS A 120 -0.80 10.13 8.86
CA LYS A 120 -0.06 11.39 9.06
C LYS A 120 -0.78 12.27 10.08
N GLU A 121 -0.07 13.23 10.66
CA GLU A 121 -0.63 14.27 11.55
C GLU A 121 -0.60 15.63 10.84
N TRP A 122 -1.70 16.38 10.96
CA TRP A 122 -1.85 17.72 10.42
C TRP A 122 -2.33 18.69 11.49
N ASP A 123 -1.98 19.96 11.31
CA ASP A 123 -2.47 21.07 12.13
C ASP A 123 -3.79 21.58 11.55
N LEU A 124 -4.87 21.51 12.34
CA LEU A 124 -6.11 22.21 12.04
C LEU A 124 -5.92 23.70 12.36
N THR A 125 -5.70 24.49 11.32
CA THR A 125 -5.58 25.94 11.42
C THR A 125 -6.96 26.58 11.25
N LEU A 126 -7.40 27.36 12.24
CA LEU A 126 -8.60 28.19 12.18
C LEU A 126 -8.21 29.67 12.31
N TRP A 127 -9.17 30.57 12.09
CA TRP A 127 -8.94 32.03 12.13
C TRP A 127 -9.77 32.65 13.24
N ASP A 128 -9.12 33.38 14.13
CA ASP A 128 -9.84 34.10 15.17
C ASP A 128 -10.63 35.30 14.61
N ALA A 129 -11.37 36.00 15.48
CA ALA A 129 -12.16 37.17 15.11
C ALA A 129 -11.34 38.33 14.49
N ASN A 130 -10.01 38.33 14.62
CA ASN A 130 -9.11 39.30 14.00
C ASN A 130 -8.44 38.74 12.74
N GLN A 131 -8.90 37.59 12.23
CA GLN A 131 -8.31 36.86 11.10
C GLN A 131 -6.87 36.42 11.35
N ALA A 132 -6.44 36.29 12.61
CA ALA A 132 -5.14 35.69 12.90
C ALA A 132 -5.28 34.15 12.84
N PRO A 133 -4.48 33.45 12.01
CA PRO A 133 -4.48 32.01 11.99
C PRO A 133 -3.91 31.47 13.30
N TYR A 134 -4.51 30.41 13.82
CA TYR A 134 -4.02 29.69 14.99
C TYR A 134 -4.31 28.20 14.86
N THR A 135 -3.45 27.36 15.45
CA THR A 135 -3.64 25.91 15.45
C THR A 135 -4.68 25.53 16.51
N ALA A 136 -5.91 25.25 16.06
CA ALA A 136 -7.02 24.92 16.94
C ALA A 136 -6.95 23.47 17.45
N ALA A 137 -6.50 22.56 16.58
CA ALA A 137 -6.30 21.16 16.92
C ALA A 137 -5.19 20.55 16.08
N LYS A 138 -4.76 19.35 16.45
CA LYS A 138 -4.03 18.45 15.57
C LYS A 138 -4.91 17.26 15.23
N TYR A 139 -4.85 16.74 14.02
CA TYR A 139 -5.62 15.55 13.64
C TYR A 139 -4.77 14.59 12.83
N SER A 140 -5.13 13.30 12.88
CA SER A 140 -4.37 12.25 12.19
C SER A 140 -5.25 11.32 11.38
N GLY A 141 -4.71 10.79 10.29
CA GLY A 141 -5.45 9.92 9.38
C GLY A 141 -4.82 9.82 8.00
N GLN A 142 -5.69 9.64 7.00
CA GLN A 142 -5.34 9.66 5.58
C GLN A 142 -6.07 10.81 4.88
N ASP A 143 -5.37 11.50 3.99
CA ASP A 143 -5.90 12.58 3.15
C ASP A 143 -5.12 12.55 1.85
N TYR A 144 -5.74 12.09 0.75
CA TYR A 144 -5.08 12.01 -0.55
C TYR A 144 -6.07 11.93 -1.70
N SER A 145 -5.59 12.20 -2.91
CA SER A 145 -6.38 12.06 -4.13
C SER A 145 -5.59 11.41 -5.26
N TYR A 146 -6.22 10.50 -6.00
CA TYR A 146 -5.69 9.92 -7.24
C TYR A 146 -6.28 10.63 -8.44
N SER A 147 -5.43 11.07 -9.36
CA SER A 147 -5.83 11.59 -10.66
C SER A 147 -5.37 10.65 -11.75
N TYR A 148 -6.26 10.33 -12.68
CA TYR A 148 -5.97 9.38 -13.74
C TYR A 148 -5.80 10.11 -15.08
N PRO A 149 -4.86 9.66 -15.94
CA PRO A 149 -4.58 10.32 -17.20
C PRO A 149 -5.79 10.37 -18.11
N SER A 150 -5.95 11.48 -18.82
CA SER A 150 -7.09 11.68 -19.70
C SER A 150 -7.18 10.65 -20.82
N ASP A 151 -6.04 10.23 -21.38
CA ASP A 151 -5.99 9.27 -22.49
C ASP A 151 -6.46 7.85 -22.11
N THR A 152 -6.47 7.51 -20.83
CA THR A 152 -7.03 6.25 -20.33
C THR A 152 -8.55 6.27 -20.18
N SER A 153 -9.14 7.47 -20.11
CA SER A 153 -10.52 7.66 -19.61
C SER A 153 -11.40 8.49 -20.54
N TRP A 154 -10.81 9.15 -21.54
CA TRP A 154 -11.51 10.01 -22.49
C TRP A 154 -10.95 9.84 -23.91
N ASP A 155 -11.85 9.72 -24.89
CA ASP A 155 -11.54 9.46 -26.29
C ASP A 155 -11.29 10.73 -27.12
N GLY A 156 -11.31 11.90 -26.48
CA GLY A 156 -11.17 13.21 -27.11
C GLY A 156 -12.44 13.74 -27.79
N LYS A 157 -13.57 13.04 -27.70
CA LYS A 157 -14.79 13.33 -28.48
C LYS A 157 -16.10 13.19 -27.70
N SER A 158 -16.13 12.32 -26.70
CA SER A 158 -17.34 11.97 -25.96
C SER A 158 -17.56 12.93 -24.81
N LEU A 159 -18.81 13.38 -24.61
CA LEU A 159 -19.20 14.18 -23.43
C LEU A 159 -19.80 13.30 -22.32
N SER A 160 -19.78 11.98 -22.49
CA SER A 160 -20.18 11.02 -21.48
C SER A 160 -19.35 9.75 -21.62
N GLY A 161 -19.14 9.04 -20.51
CA GLY A 161 -18.38 7.79 -20.53
C GLY A 161 -18.42 7.07 -19.19
N LYS A 162 -17.54 6.08 -19.08
CA LYS A 162 -17.35 5.29 -17.86
C LYS A 162 -15.89 5.35 -17.44
N ALA A 163 -15.66 5.53 -16.14
CA ALA A 163 -14.34 5.41 -15.52
C ALA A 163 -14.24 4.09 -14.75
N ASP A 164 -13.05 3.49 -14.78
CA ASP A 164 -12.69 2.28 -14.04
C ASP A 164 -11.31 2.48 -13.41
N LEU A 165 -11.31 2.63 -12.09
CA LEU A 165 -10.19 3.18 -11.34
C LEU A 165 -9.79 2.23 -10.21
N ARG A 166 -8.50 1.91 -10.14
CA ARG A 166 -7.93 1.19 -8.99
C ARG A 166 -7.50 2.21 -7.93
N LEU A 167 -8.19 2.19 -6.80
CA LEU A 167 -7.84 2.96 -5.60
C LEU A 167 -6.82 2.19 -4.77
N ASP A 168 -5.64 2.75 -4.57
CA ASP A 168 -4.52 2.18 -3.82
C ASP A 168 -4.23 3.00 -2.54
N GLY A 169 -3.48 2.42 -1.60
CA GLY A 169 -3.07 3.11 -0.37
C GLY A 169 -4.14 3.12 0.72
N LEU A 170 -5.05 2.14 0.70
CA LEU A 170 -5.99 1.94 1.79
C LEU A 170 -5.31 1.25 2.97
N GLN A 171 -5.81 1.52 4.17
CA GLN A 171 -5.49 0.78 5.38
C GLN A 171 -6.39 -0.42 5.44
N ALA A 172 -5.86 -1.50 5.96
CA ALA A 172 -6.61 -2.71 6.14
C ALA A 172 -7.56 -2.64 7.33
N ASP A 173 -8.56 -3.51 7.36
CA ASP A 173 -9.62 -3.55 8.38
C ASP A 173 -10.29 -2.19 8.63
N SER A 174 -10.37 -1.38 7.58
CA SER A 174 -10.76 0.03 7.70
C SER A 174 -11.99 0.29 6.86
N LEU A 175 -13.01 0.85 7.52
CA LEU A 175 -14.20 1.36 6.85
C LEU A 175 -13.85 2.67 6.13
N TYR A 176 -14.11 2.68 4.82
CA TYR A 176 -14.10 3.85 3.95
C TYR A 176 -15.51 4.19 3.52
N GLY A 177 -15.72 5.45 3.17
CA GLY A 177 -17.03 5.95 2.80
C GLY A 177 -17.25 7.36 3.31
N ASN A 178 -18.49 7.70 3.62
CA ASN A 178 -18.88 9.07 3.86
C ASN A 178 -19.60 9.23 5.20
N THR A 179 -19.01 10.00 6.10
CA THR A 179 -19.65 10.43 7.34
C THR A 179 -20.64 11.57 7.07
N LYS A 180 -21.61 11.77 7.96
CA LYS A 180 -22.70 12.75 7.79
C LYS A 180 -22.20 14.19 7.95
N TYR A 181 -21.45 14.68 6.97
CA TYR A 181 -21.06 16.06 6.81
C TYR A 181 -21.35 16.46 5.36
N ASP A 182 -22.06 17.57 5.19
CA ASP A 182 -22.68 17.92 3.91
C ASP A 182 -21.68 18.42 2.85
N PHE A 183 -20.39 18.59 3.20
CA PHE A 183 -19.37 19.13 2.30
C PHE A 183 -17.93 18.61 2.54
N PRO A 184 -17.10 18.50 1.48
CA PRO A 184 -15.66 18.29 1.59
C PRO A 184 -14.98 19.36 2.45
N GLY A 185 -14.15 18.96 3.43
CA GLY A 185 -13.41 19.89 4.30
C GLY A 185 -14.16 20.38 5.56
N ASP A 186 -15.49 20.41 5.53
CA ASP A 186 -16.30 20.81 6.68
C ASP A 186 -16.34 19.72 7.77
N GLY A 187 -16.08 18.47 7.43
CA GLY A 187 -16.19 17.36 8.39
C GLY A 187 -15.24 17.47 9.57
N ILE A 188 -13.97 17.84 9.32
CA ILE A 188 -12.97 17.94 10.39
C ILE A 188 -13.21 19.15 11.31
N VAL A 189 -13.64 20.28 10.74
CA VAL A 189 -13.96 21.50 11.50
C VAL A 189 -15.26 21.35 12.26
N SER A 190 -16.28 20.77 11.62
CA SER A 190 -17.54 20.42 12.28
C SER A 190 -17.28 19.46 13.45
N LYS A 191 -16.41 18.45 13.26
CA LYS A 191 -16.03 17.53 14.34
C LYS A 191 -15.27 18.24 15.46
N PHE A 192 -14.38 19.17 15.13
CA PHE A 192 -13.69 19.99 16.13
C PHE A 192 -14.68 20.79 16.98
N HIS A 193 -15.62 21.51 16.35
CA HIS A 193 -16.62 22.31 17.08
C HIS A 193 -17.52 21.43 17.94
N GLU A 194 -18.00 20.30 17.41
CA GLU A 194 -18.78 19.31 18.17
C GLU A 194 -18.04 18.84 19.44
N LEU A 195 -16.78 18.43 19.31
CA LEU A 195 -15.96 17.97 20.43
C LEU A 195 -15.70 19.10 21.42
N TRP A 196 -15.45 20.31 20.92
CA TRP A 196 -15.15 21.46 21.75
C TRP A 196 -16.36 21.90 22.57
N GLU A 197 -17.55 21.99 21.97
CA GLU A 197 -18.80 22.33 22.64
C GLU A 197 -19.19 21.29 23.69
N ASN A 198 -18.87 20.01 23.45
CA ASN A 198 -19.05 18.92 24.41
C ASN A 198 -17.95 18.85 25.50
N GLY A 199 -17.04 19.83 25.56
CA GLY A 199 -16.04 19.94 26.63
C GLY A 199 -14.81 19.03 26.49
N VAL A 200 -14.58 18.40 25.33
CA VAL A 200 -13.38 17.59 25.07
C VAL A 200 -12.16 18.50 24.87
N ARG A 201 -11.04 18.25 25.57
CA ARG A 201 -9.84 19.13 25.54
C ARG A 201 -8.51 18.36 25.44
N GLY A 202 -8.55 17.15 24.88
CA GLY A 202 -7.37 16.29 24.73
C GLY A 202 -7.46 15.42 23.49
N LYS A 203 -6.54 14.47 23.36
CA LYS A 203 -6.54 13.51 22.25
C LYS A 203 -7.77 12.61 22.34
N THR A 204 -8.58 12.58 21.29
CA THR A 204 -9.77 11.75 21.16
C THR A 204 -9.77 11.01 19.83
N GLN A 205 -10.39 9.84 19.81
CA GLN A 205 -10.70 9.13 18.58
C GLN A 205 -11.86 9.86 17.87
N ILE A 206 -11.80 9.90 16.55
CA ILE A 206 -12.84 10.44 15.68
C ILE A 206 -13.07 9.49 14.51
N ASP A 207 -14.23 9.59 13.88
CA ASP A 207 -14.55 8.93 12.61
C ASP A 207 -15.05 10.04 11.68
N VAL A 208 -14.14 10.59 10.88
CA VAL A 208 -14.46 11.56 9.83
C VAL A 208 -13.97 10.96 8.52
N ARG A 209 -14.92 10.61 7.65
CA ARG A 209 -14.65 10.00 6.36
C ARG A 209 -15.31 10.78 5.23
N LEU A 210 -14.56 10.95 4.15
CA LEU A 210 -15.04 11.47 2.88
C LEU A 210 -14.40 10.63 1.77
N LEU A 211 -15.21 10.06 0.90
CA LEU A 211 -14.76 9.30 -0.25
C LEU A 211 -15.57 9.69 -1.48
N LEU A 212 -14.91 10.39 -2.40
CA LEU A 212 -15.55 11.04 -3.55
C LEU A 212 -14.93 10.58 -4.86
N ALA A 213 -15.76 10.46 -5.90
CA ALA A 213 -15.34 10.20 -7.27
C ALA A 213 -15.91 11.29 -8.21
N GLY A 214 -15.11 11.74 -9.17
CA GLY A 214 -15.38 12.96 -9.92
C GLY A 214 -14.43 13.15 -11.10
N LEU A 215 -14.48 14.32 -11.71
CA LEU A 215 -13.66 14.69 -12.87
C LEU A 215 -12.95 16.03 -12.63
N HIS A 216 -11.71 16.14 -13.08
CA HIS A 216 -11.08 17.41 -13.41
C HIS A 216 -11.11 17.58 -14.94
N ILE A 217 -11.49 18.77 -15.42
CA ILE A 217 -11.61 19.04 -16.86
C ILE A 217 -10.81 20.28 -17.21
N ASP A 218 -9.76 20.14 -18.00
CA ASP A 218 -9.06 21.28 -18.58
C ASP A 218 -9.73 21.70 -19.89
N MET A 219 -9.89 23.01 -20.07
CA MET A 219 -10.40 23.61 -21.30
C MET A 219 -9.24 24.14 -22.14
N LYS A 220 -9.44 24.25 -23.46
CA LYS A 220 -8.41 24.77 -24.37
C LYS A 220 -8.15 26.27 -24.23
N ASP A 221 -9.10 27.01 -23.66
CA ASP A 221 -8.95 28.44 -23.37
C ASP A 221 -8.14 28.71 -22.08
N GLY A 222 -7.72 27.66 -21.38
CA GLY A 222 -6.96 27.73 -20.13
C GLY A 222 -7.83 27.71 -18.87
N SER A 223 -9.16 27.75 -19.00
CA SER A 223 -10.06 27.54 -17.87
C SER A 223 -10.18 26.05 -17.50
N ALA A 224 -10.71 25.74 -16.32
CA ALA A 224 -10.88 24.37 -15.85
C ALA A 224 -12.14 24.19 -14.99
N VAL A 225 -12.69 22.97 -15.00
CA VAL A 225 -13.75 22.54 -14.09
C VAL A 225 -13.14 21.66 -13.01
N TYR A 226 -13.35 22.06 -11.77
CA TYR A 226 -12.72 21.43 -10.61
C TYR A 226 -13.50 20.22 -10.10
N PHE A 227 -12.75 19.26 -9.56
CA PHE A 227 -13.25 18.00 -9.02
C PHE A 227 -14.38 18.16 -7.97
N SER A 228 -14.40 19.24 -7.22
CA SER A 228 -15.39 19.41 -6.14
C SER A 228 -16.81 19.70 -6.64
N THR A 229 -17.00 20.03 -7.92
CA THR A 229 -18.23 20.68 -8.42
C THR A 229 -19.32 19.72 -8.89
N GLY A 230 -18.94 18.49 -9.26
CA GLY A 230 -19.86 17.44 -9.73
C GLY A 230 -19.55 16.05 -9.18
N ALA A 231 -18.67 15.96 -8.17
CA ALA A 231 -18.30 14.70 -7.55
C ALA A 231 -19.48 14.04 -6.84
N ALA A 232 -19.43 12.70 -6.78
CA ALA A 232 -20.40 11.88 -6.08
C ALA A 232 -19.72 11.05 -4.99
N ASN A 233 -20.48 10.73 -3.94
CA ASN A 233 -20.05 9.82 -2.90
C ASN A 233 -19.82 8.42 -3.49
N VAL A 234 -18.67 7.86 -3.17
CA VAL A 234 -18.42 6.42 -3.36
C VAL A 234 -19.15 5.66 -2.24
N PRO A 235 -19.85 4.55 -2.54
CA PRO A 235 -20.48 3.72 -1.52
C PRO A 235 -19.50 3.27 -0.43
N ASP A 236 -19.98 3.22 0.81
CA ASP A 236 -19.19 2.72 1.94
C ASP A 236 -18.73 1.27 1.71
N PHE A 237 -17.48 0.99 2.04
CA PHE A 237 -16.91 -0.35 2.00
C PHE A 237 -15.83 -0.52 3.08
N THR A 238 -15.63 -1.75 3.54
CA THR A 238 -14.57 -2.06 4.51
C THR A 238 -13.47 -2.84 3.81
N THR A 239 -12.24 -2.35 3.88
CA THR A 239 -11.08 -3.10 3.41
C THR A 239 -10.91 -4.38 4.21
N ALA A 240 -10.36 -5.41 3.55
CA ALA A 240 -10.01 -6.64 4.24
C ALA A 240 -8.97 -6.35 5.34
N LYS A 241 -8.87 -7.23 6.36
CA LYS A 241 -7.79 -7.15 7.37
C LYS A 241 -6.42 -7.27 6.71
N SER A 242 -5.41 -6.62 7.28
CA SER A 242 -4.01 -6.82 6.88
C SER A 242 -3.57 -8.04 7.64
N ASP A 243 -3.06 -9.02 6.91
CA ASP A 243 -2.53 -10.25 7.48
C ASP A 243 -1.17 -9.96 8.16
N ASN A 244 -1.17 -9.12 9.19
CA ASN A 244 -0.02 -8.85 10.05
C ASN A 244 -0.18 -9.70 11.32
N GLY A 245 0.55 -10.82 11.37
CA GLY A 245 0.39 -11.86 12.38
C GLY A 245 0.63 -11.43 13.83
N ASN A 246 -0.17 -11.95 14.78
CA ASN A 246 0.19 -13.10 15.61
C ASN A 246 -0.93 -13.39 16.64
N GLY A 247 -1.42 -14.64 16.66
CA GLY A 247 -2.11 -15.28 17.82
C GLY A 247 -3.58 -14.95 18.10
N GLY A 248 -4.49 -15.89 17.78
CA GLY A 248 -5.80 -16.00 18.45
C GLY A 248 -7.04 -16.12 17.54
N GLU A 249 -7.30 -17.34 17.08
CA GLU A 249 -8.58 -17.99 16.77
C GLU A 249 -9.82 -17.20 16.25
N ASN A 250 -10.28 -17.70 15.10
CA ASN A 250 -11.67 -17.88 14.64
C ASN A 250 -12.50 -16.69 14.10
N GLY A 251 -12.69 -16.71 12.78
CA GLY A 251 -13.82 -16.07 12.10
C GLY A 251 -13.68 -16.06 10.58
N GLY A 252 -13.90 -17.20 9.94
CA GLY A 252 -13.60 -17.44 8.52
C GLY A 252 -14.37 -16.60 7.50
N ASN A 253 -13.64 -16.18 6.47
CA ASN A 253 -14.10 -16.12 5.07
C ASN A 253 -12.87 -16.28 4.15
N THR A 254 -12.57 -17.54 3.83
CA THR A 254 -11.44 -18.10 3.07
C THR A 254 -11.23 -17.44 1.69
N THR A 255 -10.14 -16.71 1.50
CA THR A 255 -9.56 -16.53 0.14
C THR A 255 -8.63 -17.70 -0.11
N VAL A 256 -9.14 -18.70 -0.81
CA VAL A 256 -8.54 -20.02 -1.00
C VAL A 256 -7.12 -19.89 -1.58
N SER A 257 -6.12 -20.41 -0.85
CA SER A 257 -4.77 -20.61 -1.38
C SER A 257 -4.84 -21.43 -2.68
N PRO A 258 -4.03 -21.14 -3.71
CA PRO A 258 -3.99 -21.99 -4.91
C PRO A 258 -3.46 -23.41 -4.60
N PHE A 259 -2.95 -23.63 -3.38
CA PHE A 259 -2.50 -24.93 -2.89
C PHE A 259 -3.61 -25.64 -2.11
N SER A 260 -3.94 -26.86 -2.52
CA SER A 260 -5.07 -27.65 -1.99
C SER A 260 -4.93 -28.10 -0.54
N ASP A 261 -3.71 -28.08 0.00
CA ASP A 261 -3.36 -28.45 1.38
C ASP A 261 -3.07 -27.24 2.28
N VAL A 262 -3.36 -26.02 1.81
CA VAL A 262 -3.22 -24.78 2.59
C VAL A 262 -4.60 -24.24 2.89
N THR A 263 -4.88 -24.13 4.19
CA THR A 263 -6.13 -23.58 4.71
C THR A 263 -5.81 -22.38 5.60
N ASP A 264 -6.83 -21.64 6.03
CA ASP A 264 -6.65 -20.53 6.98
C ASP A 264 -6.04 -20.99 8.33
N ALA A 265 -6.12 -22.28 8.66
CA ALA A 265 -5.49 -22.87 9.85
C ALA A 265 -4.03 -23.27 9.64
N THR A 266 -3.52 -23.26 8.40
CA THR A 266 -2.13 -23.58 8.10
C THR A 266 -1.24 -22.44 8.64
N PRO A 267 -0.21 -22.74 9.45
CA PRO A 267 0.73 -21.71 9.88
C PRO A 267 1.34 -20.99 8.68
N HIS A 268 1.45 -19.66 8.77
CA HIS A 268 1.96 -18.83 7.67
C HIS A 268 1.15 -18.93 6.37
N ALA A 269 -0.14 -19.30 6.41
CA ALA A 269 -1.00 -19.39 5.22
C ALA A 269 -0.98 -18.12 4.34
N ALA A 270 -0.95 -16.94 4.96
CA ALA A 270 -0.84 -15.67 4.25
C ALA A 270 0.51 -15.52 3.53
N ASP A 271 1.62 -15.84 4.19
CA ASP A 271 2.96 -15.82 3.59
C ASP A 271 3.07 -16.84 2.45
N ILE A 272 2.48 -18.02 2.62
CA ILE A 272 2.42 -19.09 1.60
C ILE A 272 1.62 -18.61 0.38
N LYS A 273 0.48 -17.94 0.60
CA LYS A 273 -0.31 -17.35 -0.46
C LYS A 273 0.45 -16.23 -1.17
N TRP A 274 1.15 -15.36 -0.44
CA TRP A 274 1.99 -14.33 -1.02
C TRP A 274 3.09 -14.93 -1.92
N LEU A 275 3.75 -16.00 -1.47
CA LEU A 275 4.71 -16.71 -2.32
C LEU A 275 4.09 -17.20 -3.63
N ALA A 276 2.84 -17.68 -3.59
CA ALA A 276 2.14 -18.13 -4.78
C ALA A 276 1.79 -16.95 -5.72
N ASP A 277 1.27 -15.86 -5.15
CA ASP A 277 0.86 -14.67 -5.89
C ASP A 277 2.06 -13.99 -6.58
N GLN A 278 3.22 -13.96 -5.93
CA GLN A 278 4.47 -13.45 -6.50
C GLN A 278 5.16 -14.44 -7.44
N GLY A 279 4.60 -15.65 -7.62
CA GLY A 279 5.19 -16.71 -8.42
C GLY A 279 6.52 -17.25 -7.86
N ILE A 280 6.83 -16.99 -6.59
CA ILE A 280 8.03 -17.47 -5.91
C ILE A 280 7.87 -18.97 -5.58
N SER A 281 6.70 -19.37 -5.09
CA SER A 281 6.31 -20.78 -4.97
C SER A 281 5.35 -21.19 -6.06
N THR A 282 5.68 -22.28 -6.75
CA THR A 282 4.80 -22.92 -7.75
C THR A 282 4.07 -24.15 -7.20
N GLY A 283 4.35 -24.52 -5.94
CA GLY A 283 3.85 -25.74 -5.31
C GLY A 283 4.32 -27.04 -5.98
N LEU A 284 3.72 -28.14 -5.55
CA LEU A 284 3.97 -29.52 -5.96
C LEU A 284 2.71 -30.05 -6.66
N LYS A 285 2.83 -30.37 -7.95
CA LYS A 285 1.72 -30.98 -8.69
C LYS A 285 1.46 -32.39 -8.19
N GLN A 286 0.21 -32.68 -7.89
CA GLN A 286 -0.25 -33.99 -7.46
C GLN A 286 -0.77 -34.82 -8.64
N PRO A 287 -0.80 -36.17 -8.53
CA PRO A 287 -1.31 -37.04 -9.58
C PRO A 287 -2.78 -36.77 -9.98
N ASP A 288 -3.57 -36.22 -9.06
CA ASP A 288 -4.98 -35.86 -9.27
C ASP A 288 -5.17 -34.50 -9.99
N GLY A 289 -4.07 -33.83 -10.35
CA GLY A 289 -4.08 -32.53 -11.01
C GLY A 289 -4.15 -31.33 -10.06
N THR A 290 -4.31 -31.55 -8.75
CA THR A 290 -4.20 -30.48 -7.76
C THR A 290 -2.74 -30.07 -7.56
N THR A 291 -2.52 -28.91 -6.94
CA THR A 291 -1.19 -28.45 -6.54
C THR A 291 -1.18 -28.28 -5.03
N THR A 292 -0.17 -28.79 -4.35
CA THR A 292 0.01 -28.65 -2.90
C THR A 292 1.22 -27.79 -2.56
N PHE A 293 1.25 -27.20 -1.38
CA PHE A 293 2.40 -26.47 -0.87
C PHE A 293 3.32 -27.37 -0.04
N ALA A 294 2.78 -28.38 0.65
CA ALA A 294 3.43 -29.18 1.68
C ALA A 294 4.04 -28.33 2.82
N PRO A 295 3.23 -27.64 3.64
CA PRO A 295 3.67 -26.66 4.64
C PRO A 295 4.74 -27.17 5.62
N GLU A 296 4.60 -28.41 6.08
CA GLU A 296 5.49 -29.05 7.06
C GLU A 296 6.68 -29.80 6.45
N ALA A 297 6.79 -29.87 5.12
CA ALA A 297 7.92 -30.52 4.49
C ALA A 297 9.19 -29.67 4.61
N ASP A 298 10.32 -30.35 4.79
CA ASP A 298 11.64 -29.72 4.83
C ASP A 298 11.94 -29.00 3.52
N VAL A 299 12.58 -27.84 3.62
CA VAL A 299 13.14 -27.15 2.46
C VAL A 299 14.50 -27.74 2.15
N ASN A 300 14.61 -28.43 1.02
CA ASN A 300 15.90 -28.89 0.52
C ASN A 300 16.69 -27.73 -0.10
N ARG A 301 18.02 -27.82 -0.08
CA ARG A 301 18.92 -26.77 -0.62
C ARG A 301 18.64 -26.43 -2.08
N GLN A 302 18.27 -27.40 -2.91
CA GLN A 302 17.91 -27.15 -4.31
C GLN A 302 16.58 -26.38 -4.45
N ASP A 303 15.63 -26.61 -3.54
CA ASP A 303 14.35 -25.89 -3.54
C ASP A 303 14.56 -24.45 -3.07
N MET A 304 15.40 -24.26 -2.04
CA MET A 304 15.85 -22.93 -1.60
C MET A 304 16.47 -22.14 -2.76
N ALA A 305 17.27 -22.78 -3.62
CA ALA A 305 17.81 -22.11 -4.80
C ALA A 305 16.74 -21.57 -5.74
N ALA A 306 15.70 -22.35 -5.99
CA ALA A 306 14.57 -21.93 -6.81
C ALA A 306 13.81 -20.74 -6.18
N PHE A 307 13.56 -20.81 -4.87
CA PHE A 307 12.86 -19.74 -4.16
C PHE A 307 13.66 -18.42 -4.18
N LEU A 308 14.97 -18.46 -3.90
CA LEU A 308 15.80 -17.25 -3.88
C LEU A 308 15.98 -16.65 -5.28
N TYR A 309 16.12 -17.48 -6.31
CA TYR A 309 16.20 -16.99 -7.70
C TYR A 309 14.92 -16.25 -8.13
N ARG A 310 13.75 -16.78 -7.76
CA ARG A 310 12.47 -16.14 -8.08
C ARG A 310 12.22 -14.90 -7.22
N LEU A 311 12.57 -14.95 -5.93
CA LEU A 311 12.51 -13.79 -5.05
C LEU A 311 13.39 -12.64 -5.57
N ALA A 312 14.53 -12.95 -6.18
CA ALA A 312 15.41 -11.97 -6.84
C ALA A 312 14.86 -11.43 -8.19
N GLY A 313 13.61 -11.75 -8.55
CA GLY A 313 12.97 -11.27 -9.77
C GLY A 313 13.33 -12.05 -11.04
N ASN A 314 13.75 -13.31 -10.91
CA ASN A 314 14.13 -14.17 -12.05
C ASN A 314 15.23 -13.56 -12.96
N PRO A 315 16.38 -13.14 -12.41
CA PRO A 315 17.40 -12.41 -13.16
C PRO A 315 17.90 -13.21 -14.37
N GLU A 316 18.17 -12.54 -15.49
CA GLU A 316 18.73 -13.19 -16.67
C GLU A 316 20.04 -13.91 -16.34
N PHE A 317 20.11 -15.20 -16.65
CA PHE A 317 21.27 -16.04 -16.36
C PHE A 317 21.37 -17.17 -17.38
N ASP A 318 22.54 -17.26 -18.01
CA ASP A 318 22.85 -18.32 -18.98
C ASP A 318 23.61 -19.47 -18.30
N ALA A 319 22.89 -20.55 -17.98
CA ALA A 319 23.48 -21.73 -17.38
C ALA A 319 24.38 -22.53 -18.35
N ALA A 320 24.28 -22.32 -19.67
CA ALA A 320 25.07 -23.07 -20.65
C ALA A 320 26.54 -22.62 -20.68
N THR A 321 26.80 -21.37 -20.30
CA THR A 321 28.16 -20.80 -20.26
C THR A 321 28.71 -20.67 -18.83
N ALA A 322 27.86 -20.87 -17.82
CA ALA A 322 28.25 -20.80 -16.42
C ALA A 322 29.18 -21.97 -16.03
N LYS A 323 30.23 -21.66 -15.26
CA LYS A 323 31.09 -22.69 -14.66
C LYS A 323 30.34 -23.36 -13.51
N ASN A 324 30.14 -24.68 -13.58
CA ASN A 324 29.64 -25.46 -12.46
C ASN A 324 30.77 -25.79 -11.47
N PRO A 325 30.73 -25.29 -10.21
CA PRO A 325 31.75 -25.60 -9.22
C PRO A 325 31.45 -26.88 -8.41
N PHE A 326 30.27 -27.49 -8.55
CA PHE A 326 29.81 -28.57 -7.68
C PHE A 326 29.90 -29.94 -8.34
N ALA A 327 30.57 -30.88 -7.67
CA ALA A 327 30.80 -32.23 -8.16
C ALA A 327 29.52 -33.09 -8.22
N ASP A 328 28.48 -32.73 -7.47
CA ASP A 328 27.21 -33.45 -7.36
C ASP A 328 26.04 -32.75 -8.08
N VAL A 329 26.32 -31.72 -8.86
CA VAL A 329 25.32 -31.00 -9.67
C VAL A 329 25.56 -31.30 -11.14
N THR A 330 24.51 -31.69 -11.85
CA THR A 330 24.52 -31.96 -13.30
C THR A 330 23.34 -31.26 -13.94
N GLU A 331 23.29 -31.17 -15.27
CA GLU A 331 22.15 -30.59 -15.99
C GLU A 331 20.80 -31.28 -15.70
N LYS A 332 20.83 -32.51 -15.15
CA LYS A 332 19.64 -33.26 -14.72
C LYS A 332 19.21 -32.96 -13.29
N THR A 333 20.02 -32.23 -12.52
CA THR A 333 19.71 -31.85 -11.14
C THR A 333 18.54 -30.86 -11.14
N PRO A 334 17.50 -31.08 -10.32
CA PRO A 334 16.43 -30.09 -10.18
C PRO A 334 16.98 -28.72 -9.83
N HIS A 335 16.42 -27.69 -10.46
CA HIS A 335 16.86 -26.30 -10.27
C HIS A 335 18.33 -26.02 -10.64
N TYR A 336 18.88 -26.79 -11.59
CA TYR A 336 20.27 -26.64 -12.06
C TYR A 336 20.64 -25.18 -12.38
N LYS A 337 19.78 -24.47 -13.13
CA LYS A 337 20.00 -23.07 -13.51
C LYS A 337 20.12 -22.18 -12.28
N GLU A 338 19.20 -22.33 -11.34
CA GLU A 338 19.12 -21.52 -10.12
C GLU A 338 20.28 -21.82 -9.17
N ILE A 339 20.72 -23.09 -9.07
CA ILE A 339 21.90 -23.49 -8.31
C ILE A 339 23.17 -22.84 -8.88
N LEU A 340 23.34 -22.86 -10.20
CA LEU A 340 24.49 -22.21 -10.84
C LEU A 340 24.44 -20.70 -10.70
N TRP A 341 23.25 -20.09 -10.77
CA TRP A 341 23.09 -18.67 -10.51
C TRP A 341 23.54 -18.32 -9.09
N LEU A 342 23.05 -19.03 -8.06
CA LEU A 342 23.48 -18.81 -6.67
C LEU A 342 25.00 -18.89 -6.51
N ALA A 343 25.65 -19.83 -7.20
CA ALA A 343 27.09 -19.99 -7.12
C ALA A 343 27.83 -18.83 -7.81
N SER A 344 27.34 -18.40 -8.97
CA SER A 344 27.93 -17.30 -9.74
C SER A 344 27.83 -15.95 -9.04
N THR A 345 26.80 -15.76 -8.20
CA THR A 345 26.55 -14.54 -7.44
C THR A 345 27.12 -14.59 -6.02
N GLY A 346 27.68 -15.73 -5.61
CA GLY A 346 28.27 -15.91 -4.27
C GLY A 346 27.24 -16.13 -3.16
N ILE A 347 25.96 -16.29 -3.48
CA ILE A 347 24.91 -16.58 -2.48
C ILE A 347 25.13 -17.97 -1.86
N THR A 348 25.62 -18.93 -2.64
CA THR A 348 26.05 -20.25 -2.14
C THR A 348 27.53 -20.52 -2.42
N THR A 349 28.20 -21.15 -1.46
CA THR A 349 29.59 -21.61 -1.58
C THR A 349 29.71 -23.13 -1.66
N GLY A 350 28.63 -23.86 -1.38
CA GLY A 350 28.65 -25.32 -1.19
C GLY A 350 29.49 -25.77 0.02
N TYR A 351 29.74 -27.08 0.09
CA TYR A 351 30.54 -27.74 1.11
C TYR A 351 31.80 -28.32 0.50
N THR A 352 32.96 -27.86 0.97
CA THR A 352 34.25 -28.44 0.57
C THR A 352 34.45 -29.76 1.30
N GLN A 353 34.65 -30.82 0.54
CA GLN A 353 34.88 -32.17 1.02
C GLN A 353 36.36 -32.37 1.37
N ALA A 354 36.66 -33.44 2.10
CA ALA A 354 38.03 -33.75 2.53
C ALA A 354 39.00 -33.97 1.34
N ASP A 355 38.50 -34.37 0.18
CA ASP A 355 39.27 -34.56 -1.06
C ASP A 355 39.46 -33.27 -1.88
N GLY A 356 38.97 -32.13 -1.37
CA GLY A 356 39.03 -30.83 -2.03
C GLY A 356 37.94 -30.58 -3.06
N THR A 357 37.06 -31.55 -3.35
CA THR A 357 35.88 -31.31 -4.19
C THR A 357 34.86 -30.45 -3.43
N VAL A 358 34.06 -29.68 -4.17
CA VAL A 358 32.95 -28.90 -3.58
C VAL A 358 31.64 -29.55 -3.99
N ARG A 359 30.71 -29.70 -3.04
CA ARG A 359 29.38 -30.26 -3.26
C ARG A 359 28.31 -29.23 -2.90
N PHE A 360 27.20 -29.24 -3.64
CA PHE A 360 26.05 -28.40 -3.32
C PHE A 360 25.13 -29.07 -2.29
N GLU A 361 25.06 -30.41 -2.30
CA GLU A 361 24.21 -31.22 -1.42
C GLU A 361 22.72 -30.86 -1.55
N GLY A 362 22.21 -30.85 -2.79
CA GLY A 362 20.88 -30.33 -3.12
C GLY A 362 19.69 -30.94 -2.37
N LEU A 363 19.80 -32.19 -1.93
CA LEU A 363 18.76 -32.91 -1.17
C LEU A 363 18.90 -32.79 0.35
N ALA A 364 19.91 -32.08 0.85
CA ALA A 364 20.03 -31.82 2.28
C ALA A 364 19.02 -30.74 2.70
N GLY A 365 18.36 -30.95 3.85
CA GLY A 365 17.50 -29.94 4.46
C GLY A 365 18.30 -28.72 4.88
N VAL A 366 17.76 -27.53 4.65
CA VAL A 366 18.41 -26.27 5.01
C VAL A 366 18.25 -26.02 6.51
N GLN A 367 19.35 -25.91 7.25
CA GLN A 367 19.31 -25.45 8.64
C GLN A 367 19.00 -23.95 8.70
N ARG A 368 18.32 -23.49 9.76
CA ARG A 368 17.95 -22.07 9.93
C ARG A 368 19.15 -21.13 9.88
N GLN A 369 20.29 -21.54 10.43
CA GLN A 369 21.53 -20.76 10.38
C GLN A 369 22.12 -20.67 8.95
N ASP A 370 21.98 -21.73 8.16
CA ASP A 370 22.42 -21.72 6.75
C ASP A 370 21.49 -20.85 5.90
N MET A 371 20.18 -20.87 6.19
CA MET A 371 19.21 -19.96 5.58
C MET A 371 19.54 -18.49 5.90
N ALA A 372 19.97 -18.18 7.12
CA ALA A 372 20.40 -16.83 7.48
C ALA A 372 21.51 -16.34 6.56
N ALA A 373 22.53 -17.18 6.35
CA ALA A 373 23.64 -16.88 5.44
C ALA A 373 23.17 -16.71 3.98
N PHE A 374 22.24 -17.54 3.51
CA PHE A 374 21.67 -17.39 2.17
C PHE A 374 20.95 -16.05 1.99
N LEU A 375 20.08 -15.68 2.93
CA LEU A 375 19.29 -14.46 2.84
C LEU A 375 20.15 -13.20 2.96
N HIS A 376 21.14 -13.20 3.86
CA HIS A 376 22.06 -12.07 3.99
C HIS A 376 22.89 -11.87 2.71
N ARG A 377 23.44 -12.94 2.13
CA ARG A 377 24.17 -12.84 0.85
C ARG A 377 23.26 -12.47 -0.33
N LEU A 378 21.99 -12.85 -0.30
CA LEU A 378 21.02 -12.38 -1.29
C LEU A 378 20.82 -10.86 -1.19
N ALA A 379 20.74 -10.30 0.03
CA ALA A 379 20.72 -8.86 0.24
C ALA A 379 21.97 -8.16 -0.29
N ASP A 380 23.15 -8.75 -0.04
CA ASP A 380 24.41 -8.22 -0.58
C ASP A 380 24.41 -8.20 -2.12
N TYR A 381 23.96 -9.30 -2.74
CA TYR A 381 23.77 -9.37 -4.20
C TYR A 381 22.81 -8.27 -4.70
N ALA A 382 21.69 -8.07 -3.99
CA ALA A 382 20.70 -7.05 -4.31
C ALA A 382 21.16 -5.62 -3.98
N LYS A 383 22.33 -5.47 -3.34
CA LYS A 383 22.87 -4.19 -2.85
C LYS A 383 21.90 -3.48 -1.90
N ALA A 384 21.21 -4.25 -1.08
CA ALA A 384 20.27 -3.71 -0.10
C ALA A 384 20.99 -2.76 0.88
N PRO A 385 20.32 -1.69 1.34
CA PRO A 385 20.90 -0.76 2.29
C PRO A 385 21.23 -1.46 3.61
N ALA A 386 22.28 -0.98 4.30
CA ALA A 386 22.63 -1.50 5.60
C ALA A 386 21.47 -1.29 6.60
N PRO A 387 21.10 -2.31 7.39
CA PRO A 387 20.02 -2.17 8.37
C PRO A 387 20.35 -1.14 9.44
N THR A 388 19.32 -0.40 9.87
CA THR A 388 19.40 0.59 10.97
C THR A 388 18.71 0.05 12.23
N GLY A 389 19.06 0.58 13.40
CA GLY A 389 18.47 0.14 14.68
C GLY A 389 19.17 -1.06 15.33
N GLU A 390 18.62 -1.55 16.44
CA GLU A 390 19.12 -2.73 17.16
C GLU A 390 18.26 -3.96 16.84
N GLY A 391 18.91 -5.11 16.66
CA GLY A 391 18.23 -6.39 16.44
C GLY A 391 17.94 -7.12 17.74
N LYS A 392 16.92 -7.99 17.74
CA LYS A 392 16.67 -8.91 18.85
C LYS A 392 17.85 -9.86 19.03
N SER A 393 18.28 -10.07 20.28
CA SER A 393 19.25 -11.11 20.63
C SER A 393 18.55 -12.43 20.93
N PHE A 394 19.21 -13.55 20.63
CA PHE A 394 18.70 -14.91 20.89
C PHE A 394 19.55 -15.62 21.94
N THR A 395 18.90 -16.42 22.79
CA THR A 395 19.56 -17.08 23.93
C THR A 395 20.51 -18.21 23.54
N ASP A 396 20.36 -18.75 22.32
CA ASP A 396 21.17 -19.83 21.73
C ASP A 396 22.15 -19.33 20.66
N VAL A 397 22.33 -18.02 20.53
CA VAL A 397 23.25 -17.41 19.56
C VAL A 397 24.36 -16.67 20.29
N ASP A 398 25.59 -17.16 20.12
CA ASP A 398 26.82 -16.51 20.57
C ASP A 398 27.83 -16.42 19.42
N GLU A 399 29.01 -15.86 19.72
CA GLU A 399 30.10 -15.66 18.76
C GLU A 399 30.66 -16.96 18.13
N LYS A 400 30.35 -18.13 18.69
CA LYS A 400 30.76 -19.45 18.19
C LYS A 400 29.65 -20.14 17.41
N THR A 401 28.41 -19.62 17.47
CA THR A 401 27.31 -20.14 16.67
C THR A 401 27.63 -19.96 15.18
N PRO A 402 27.51 -21.02 14.35
CA PRO A 402 27.68 -20.89 12.92
C PRO A 402 26.74 -19.81 12.37
N HIS A 403 27.27 -18.92 11.51
CA HIS A 403 26.50 -17.82 10.92
C HIS A 403 25.91 -16.82 11.93
N ALA A 404 26.53 -16.66 13.12
CA ALA A 404 26.06 -15.70 14.13
C ALA A 404 25.87 -14.27 13.61
N GLU A 405 26.78 -13.79 12.75
CA GLU A 405 26.67 -12.47 12.12
C GLU A 405 25.47 -12.37 11.18
N ASP A 406 25.23 -13.40 10.37
CA ASP A 406 24.08 -13.47 9.46
C ASP A 406 22.76 -13.51 10.25
N ILE A 407 22.72 -14.27 11.36
CA ILE A 407 21.55 -14.35 12.25
C ILE A 407 21.27 -12.99 12.90
N ALA A 408 22.31 -12.30 13.39
CA ALA A 408 22.19 -10.97 13.97
C ALA A 408 21.69 -9.95 12.92
N TRP A 409 22.17 -10.05 11.68
CA TRP A 409 21.68 -9.22 10.58
C TRP A 409 20.20 -9.47 10.27
N LEU A 410 19.76 -10.74 10.21
CA LEU A 410 18.36 -11.12 10.02
C LEU A 410 17.47 -10.54 11.12
N ALA A 411 17.95 -10.51 12.37
CA ALA A 411 17.21 -9.95 13.51
C ALA A 411 17.10 -8.42 13.40
N LYS A 412 18.16 -7.76 12.94
CA LYS A 412 18.21 -6.31 12.77
C LYS A 412 17.34 -5.83 11.62
N THR A 413 17.22 -6.61 10.55
CA THR A 413 16.31 -6.34 9.42
C THR A 413 14.86 -6.74 9.70
N GLY A 414 14.57 -7.38 10.83
CA GLY A 414 13.24 -7.91 11.14
C GLY A 414 12.83 -9.10 10.25
N VAL A 415 13.76 -9.70 9.51
CA VAL A 415 13.51 -10.91 8.70
C VAL A 415 13.28 -12.13 9.61
N THR A 416 13.90 -12.15 10.80
CA THR A 416 13.63 -13.16 11.81
C THR A 416 13.15 -12.56 13.13
N THR A 417 12.20 -13.24 13.77
CA THR A 417 11.67 -12.91 15.10
C THR A 417 12.10 -13.92 16.18
N GLY A 418 12.72 -15.03 15.78
CA GLY A 418 13.02 -16.19 16.64
C GLY A 418 11.77 -16.95 17.09
N TYR A 419 11.97 -17.90 17.98
CA TYR A 419 10.91 -18.64 18.67
C TYR A 419 10.45 -17.88 19.93
N GLU A 420 9.27 -18.23 20.44
CA GLU A 420 8.69 -17.65 21.65
C GLU A 420 9.54 -17.87 22.90
N ASP A 421 10.31 -18.97 22.94
CA ASP A 421 11.25 -19.31 24.01
C ASP A 421 12.53 -18.44 24.01
N GLY A 422 12.64 -17.49 23.07
CA GLY A 422 13.79 -16.59 22.94
C GLY A 422 14.95 -17.17 22.13
N THR A 423 14.83 -18.39 21.58
CA THR A 423 15.86 -19.00 20.73
C THR A 423 15.71 -18.62 19.26
N PHE A 424 16.79 -18.72 18.50
CA PHE A 424 16.77 -18.70 17.03
C PHE A 424 16.54 -20.10 16.45
N GLY A 425 17.05 -21.14 17.13
CA GLY A 425 16.96 -22.54 16.74
C GLY A 425 17.84 -22.88 15.54
N GLY A 426 19.09 -22.41 15.51
CA GLY A 426 19.98 -22.43 14.33
C GLY A 426 20.13 -23.78 13.63
N SER A 427 20.17 -24.89 14.39
CA SER A 427 20.31 -26.24 13.86
C SER A 427 19.01 -26.91 13.41
N ARG A 428 17.85 -26.26 13.60
CA ARG A 428 16.56 -26.80 13.15
C ARG A 428 16.48 -26.68 11.63
N ILE A 429 15.91 -27.70 10.99
CA ILE A 429 15.61 -27.66 9.57
C ILE A 429 14.47 -26.69 9.32
N VAL A 430 14.59 -25.89 8.27
CA VAL A 430 13.55 -24.97 7.82
C VAL A 430 12.49 -25.77 7.08
N ILE A 431 11.25 -25.71 7.57
CA ILE A 431 10.09 -26.23 6.84
C ILE A 431 9.50 -25.15 5.93
N ARG A 432 8.76 -25.57 4.90
CA ARG A 432 8.31 -24.69 3.81
C ARG A 432 7.42 -23.53 4.27
N GLN A 433 6.57 -23.73 5.28
CA GLN A 433 5.73 -22.67 5.84
C GLN A 433 6.55 -21.61 6.58
N ASP A 434 7.56 -22.01 7.35
CA ASP A 434 8.45 -21.08 8.04
C ASP A 434 9.25 -20.27 7.02
N MET A 435 9.80 -20.95 6.00
CA MET A 435 10.51 -20.30 4.89
C MET A 435 9.63 -19.24 4.21
N ALA A 436 8.33 -19.50 4.00
CA ALA A 436 7.43 -18.51 3.42
C ALA A 436 7.45 -17.20 4.21
N ALA A 437 7.34 -17.27 5.53
CA ALA A 437 7.41 -16.11 6.39
C ALA A 437 8.78 -15.39 6.34
N PHE A 438 9.88 -16.14 6.24
CA PHE A 438 11.21 -15.54 6.06
C PHE A 438 11.33 -14.79 4.74
N LEU A 439 10.91 -15.40 3.63
CA LEU A 439 11.03 -14.80 2.30
C LEU A 439 10.10 -13.58 2.13
N HIS A 440 8.91 -13.63 2.71
CA HIS A 440 7.98 -12.49 2.68
C HIS A 440 8.56 -11.30 3.47
N ARG A 441 9.05 -11.52 4.70
CA ARG A 441 9.74 -10.47 5.46
C ARG A 441 11.03 -9.98 4.81
N MET A 442 11.75 -10.85 4.09
CA MET A 442 12.91 -10.46 3.30
C MET A 442 12.55 -9.46 2.20
N SER A 443 11.46 -9.72 1.48
CA SER A 443 10.91 -8.78 0.50
C SER A 443 10.52 -7.46 1.16
N ASP A 444 9.70 -7.51 2.21
CA ASP A 444 9.11 -6.33 2.81
C ASP A 444 10.08 -5.44 3.57
N ASN A 445 11.13 -6.02 4.15
CA ASN A 445 12.03 -5.26 5.03
C ASN A 445 13.36 -4.92 4.37
N VAL A 446 13.77 -5.65 3.33
CA VAL A 446 15.14 -5.56 2.80
C VAL A 446 15.21 -5.24 1.32
N LEU A 447 14.44 -5.93 0.47
CA LEU A 447 14.60 -5.87 -1.00
C LEU A 447 13.80 -4.73 -1.69
N LYS A 448 13.52 -3.63 -0.96
CA LYS A 448 12.68 -2.51 -1.43
C LYS A 448 13.27 -1.71 -2.59
#